data_AF-A0A1U7JEQ1-F1
#
_entry.id   AF-A0A1U7JEQ1-F1
#
_cell.length_a   1.000
_cell.length_b   1.000
_cell.length_c   1.000
_cell.angle_alpha   90.00
_cell.angle_beta   90.00
_cell.angle_gamma   90.00
#
_symmetry.space_group_name_H-M   'P 1'
#
loop_
_entity.id
_entity.type
_entity.pdbx_description
1 polymer ?
#
loop_
_entity_poly.entity_id
_entity_poly.type
_entity_poly.pdbx_seq_one_letter_code
_entity_poly.pdbx_strand_id
1 'polypeptide(L)'
;MDEEPATDWGVDQAEELAATFRDLKGLAGEFSRELTSGLSAAVLSGKSLRSVMSEMALSLSRSSLNAALQPLEAALTNGLTNLVSGSVSGSLSGVMPFAKGGIVAAPTYFPMGHNGAALGVMGEAGPEAVLPLKRGVGGRLGVDASGAAGAPITVNVTTPDVQGFQQSQGQVATAVARAVGRGQRGL
;
A
#
# COMPACT_ATOMS: atom_id res chain seq x y z
N MET A 1 43.06 -2.32 39.64
CA MET A 1 44.00 -1.67 38.70
C MET A 1 43.52 -2.15 37.36
N ASP A 2 42.53 -1.44 36.85
CA ASP A 2 41.71 -1.84 35.72
C ASP A 2 42.16 -0.94 34.57
N GLU A 3 42.78 -1.54 33.56
CA GLU A 3 43.21 -0.86 32.34
C GLU A 3 42.00 -0.67 31.41
N GLU A 4 41.62 0.59 31.15
CA GLU A 4 40.66 0.96 30.11
C GLU A 4 41.31 0.89 28.71
N PRO A 5 40.67 0.28 27.70
CA PRO A 5 41.09 0.39 26.30
C PRO A 5 40.36 1.56 25.62
N ALA A 6 41.03 2.70 25.49
CA ALA A 6 40.56 3.84 24.71
C ALA A 6 41.50 4.12 23.54
N THR A 7 41.15 3.68 22.31
CA THR A 7 41.49 4.30 21.00
C THR A 7 41.27 3.30 19.82
N ASP A 8 40.04 2.94 19.48
CA ASP A 8 39.73 2.07 18.32
C ASP A 8 38.91 2.80 17.22
N TRP A 9 38.06 3.75 17.63
CA TRP A 9 37.12 4.50 16.78
C TRP A 9 37.73 5.34 15.65
N GLY A 10 39.02 5.67 15.71
CA GLY A 10 39.70 6.47 14.68
C GLY A 10 40.23 5.64 13.51
N VAL A 11 40.51 4.36 13.75
CA VAL A 11 41.11 3.45 12.76
C VAL A 11 40.04 2.96 11.79
N ASP A 12 38.86 2.62 12.30
CA ASP A 12 37.70 2.21 11.48
C ASP A 12 37.23 3.31 10.53
N GLN A 13 37.15 4.56 10.99
CA GLN A 13 36.76 5.70 10.15
C GLN A 13 37.79 5.97 9.04
N ALA A 14 39.08 5.77 9.32
CA ALA A 14 40.13 5.91 8.32
C ALA A 14 40.07 4.80 7.26
N GLU A 15 39.69 3.58 7.65
CA GLU A 15 39.55 2.44 6.74
C GLU A 15 38.31 2.58 5.83
N GLU A 16 37.17 3.01 6.38
CA GLU A 16 35.95 3.29 5.61
C GLU A 16 36.17 4.43 4.61
N LEU A 17 36.86 5.49 5.03
CA LEU A 17 37.20 6.60 4.15
C LEU A 17 38.14 6.13 3.03
N ALA A 18 39.15 5.30 3.36
CA ALA A 18 40.06 4.73 2.38
C ALA A 18 39.35 3.79 1.39
N ALA A 19 38.36 3.02 1.84
CA ALA A 19 37.52 2.19 0.98
C ALA A 19 36.69 3.05 0.01
N THR A 20 36.02 4.06 0.55
CA THR A 20 35.23 5.01 -0.25
C THR A 20 36.09 5.73 -1.31
N PHE A 21 37.32 6.11 -0.97
CA PHE A 21 38.25 6.71 -1.93
C PHE A 21 38.71 5.73 -3.02
N ARG A 22 38.88 4.45 -2.70
CA ARG A 22 39.19 3.41 -3.69
C ARG A 22 38.04 3.19 -4.65
N ASP A 23 36.81 3.16 -4.14
CA ASP A 23 35.60 2.98 -4.95
C ASP A 23 35.36 4.20 -5.84
N LEU A 24 35.54 5.41 -5.31
CA LEU A 24 35.46 6.65 -6.08
C LEU A 24 36.52 6.69 -7.19
N LYS A 25 37.73 6.20 -6.91
CA LYS A 25 38.80 6.10 -7.91
C LYS A 25 38.50 5.04 -8.97
N GLY A 26 37.87 3.92 -8.59
CA GLY A 26 37.37 2.91 -9.50
C GLY A 26 36.34 3.48 -10.47
N LEU A 27 35.31 4.11 -9.92
CA LEU A 27 34.23 4.75 -10.68
C LEU A 27 34.74 5.86 -11.60
N ALA A 28 35.65 6.71 -11.11
CA ALA A 28 36.28 7.75 -11.92
C ALA A 28 37.14 7.17 -13.05
N GLY A 29 37.82 6.04 -12.80
CA GLY A 29 38.58 5.32 -13.80
C GLY A 29 37.71 4.71 -14.89
N GLU A 30 36.57 4.12 -14.51
CA GLU A 30 35.58 3.57 -15.44
C GLU A 30 34.93 4.67 -16.28
N PHE A 31 34.48 5.75 -15.62
CA PHE A 31 33.92 6.92 -16.29
C PHE A 31 34.90 7.54 -17.29
N SER A 32 36.18 7.69 -16.94
CA SER A 32 37.21 8.21 -17.84
C SER A 32 37.45 7.32 -19.05
N ARG A 33 37.41 5.99 -18.85
CA ARG A 33 37.50 5.02 -19.95
C ARG A 33 36.29 5.08 -20.87
N GLU A 34 35.08 5.19 -20.33
CA GLU A 34 33.86 5.33 -21.12
C GLU A 34 33.83 6.65 -21.89
N LEU A 35 34.24 7.76 -21.25
CA LEU A 35 34.35 9.07 -21.89
C LEU A 35 35.38 9.07 -23.02
N THR A 36 36.56 8.48 -22.78
CA THR A 36 37.64 8.39 -23.79
C THR A 36 37.26 7.46 -24.93
N SER A 37 36.62 6.34 -24.63
CA SER A 37 36.11 5.38 -25.63
C SER A 37 35.00 6.02 -26.46
N GLY A 38 34.05 6.70 -25.82
CA GLY A 38 32.97 7.42 -26.48
C GLY A 38 33.46 8.57 -27.36
N LEU A 39 34.43 9.35 -26.88
CA LEU A 39 35.06 10.43 -27.67
C LEU A 39 35.86 9.87 -28.84
N SER A 40 36.64 8.80 -28.62
CA SER A 40 37.38 8.12 -29.70
C SER A 40 36.43 7.52 -30.72
N ALA A 41 35.35 6.86 -30.28
CA ALA A 41 34.32 6.31 -31.16
C ALA A 41 33.56 7.40 -31.92
N ALA A 42 33.32 8.56 -31.31
CA ALA A 42 32.69 9.71 -31.96
C ALA A 42 33.60 10.34 -33.03
N VAL A 43 34.89 10.48 -32.73
CA VAL A 43 35.90 10.98 -33.67
C VAL A 43 36.13 9.98 -34.82
N LEU A 44 36.18 8.68 -34.53
CA LEU A 44 36.32 7.62 -35.56
C LEU A 44 35.04 7.43 -36.39
N SER A 45 33.86 7.63 -35.81
CA SER A 45 32.58 7.41 -36.51
C SER A 45 32.11 8.60 -37.35
N GLY A 46 32.78 9.77 -37.27
CA GLY A 46 32.34 10.98 -37.98
C GLY A 46 30.93 11.46 -37.61
N LYS A 47 30.39 10.99 -36.47
CA LYS A 47 29.05 11.36 -35.99
C LYS A 47 29.15 12.79 -35.48
N SER A 48 28.38 13.71 -36.05
CA SER A 48 28.45 15.13 -35.67
C SER A 48 28.32 15.29 -34.14
N LEU A 49 29.15 16.14 -33.55
CA LEU A 49 29.09 16.51 -32.12
C LEU A 49 27.65 16.88 -31.68
N ARG A 50 26.90 17.49 -32.60
CA ARG A 50 25.49 17.83 -32.45
C ARG A 50 24.59 16.61 -32.23
N SER A 51 24.85 15.48 -32.90
CA SER A 51 24.09 14.25 -32.68
C SER A 51 24.40 13.64 -31.32
N VAL A 52 25.66 13.65 -30.89
CA VAL A 52 26.05 13.14 -29.56
C VAL A 52 25.45 14.01 -28.47
N MET A 53 25.52 15.33 -28.62
CA MET A 53 24.94 16.28 -27.67
C MET A 53 23.40 16.23 -27.67
N SER A 54 22.77 16.02 -28.83
CA SER A 54 21.32 15.82 -28.92
C SER A 54 20.90 14.49 -28.27
N GLU A 55 21.69 13.44 -28.41
CA GLU A 55 21.41 12.12 -27.83
C GLU A 55 21.62 12.12 -26.31
N MET A 56 22.64 12.84 -25.83
CA MET A 56 22.86 13.09 -24.41
C MET A 56 21.78 14.01 -23.80
N ALA A 57 21.35 15.06 -24.52
CA ALA A 57 20.24 15.89 -24.09
C ALA A 57 18.91 15.11 -24.06
N LEU A 58 18.69 14.24 -25.04
CA LEU A 58 17.50 13.38 -25.08
C LEU A 58 17.54 12.34 -23.95
N SER A 59 18.71 11.77 -23.63
CA SER A 59 18.85 10.81 -22.54
C SER A 59 18.72 11.48 -21.17
N LEU A 60 19.27 12.68 -20.98
CA LEU A 60 19.10 13.48 -19.76
C LEU A 60 17.65 13.94 -19.57
N SER A 61 16.97 14.34 -20.65
CA SER A 61 15.55 14.68 -20.62
C SER A 61 14.69 13.46 -20.27
N ARG A 62 14.97 12.29 -20.85
CA ARG A 62 14.29 11.03 -20.50
C ARG A 62 14.59 10.57 -19.08
N SER A 63 15.83 10.72 -18.61
CA SER A 63 16.24 10.38 -17.25
C SER A 63 15.60 11.30 -16.21
N SER A 64 15.57 12.61 -16.47
CA SER A 64 14.88 13.60 -15.63
C SER A 64 13.36 13.40 -15.63
N LEU A 65 12.77 13.11 -16.79
CA LEU A 65 11.35 12.79 -16.89
C LEU A 65 11.02 11.50 -16.14
N ASN A 66 11.84 10.46 -16.27
CA ASN A 66 11.68 9.21 -15.51
C ASN A 66 11.91 9.42 -14.02
N ALA A 67 12.83 10.28 -13.58
CA ALA A 67 13.04 10.61 -12.17
C ALA A 67 11.90 11.48 -11.59
N ALA A 68 11.27 12.32 -12.41
CA ALA A 68 10.09 13.11 -12.02
C ALA A 68 8.82 12.26 -12.00
N LEU A 69 8.74 11.26 -12.89
CA LEU A 69 7.68 10.27 -12.90
C LEU A 69 7.94 9.14 -11.93
N GLN A 70 9.16 8.93 -11.43
CA GLN A 70 9.51 7.89 -10.45
C GLN A 70 8.60 7.87 -9.21
N PRO A 71 8.17 8.98 -8.58
CA PRO A 71 7.22 8.89 -7.47
C PRO A 71 5.81 8.48 -7.94
N LEU A 72 5.42 8.81 -9.17
CA LEU A 72 4.15 8.39 -9.75
C LEU A 72 4.21 6.93 -10.23
N GLU A 73 5.31 6.52 -10.85
CA GLU A 73 5.61 5.16 -11.25
C GLU A 73 5.80 4.29 -10.01
N ALA A 74 6.45 4.77 -8.94
CA ALA A 74 6.51 4.10 -7.64
C ALA A 74 5.13 4.03 -6.98
N ALA A 75 4.29 5.06 -7.06
CA ALA A 75 2.92 5.00 -6.54
C ALA A 75 2.04 4.05 -7.35
N LEU A 76 2.17 4.05 -8.69
CA LEU A 76 1.41 3.18 -9.59
C LEU A 76 1.91 1.75 -9.51
N THR A 77 3.22 1.52 -9.43
CA THR A 77 3.84 0.20 -9.27
C THR A 77 3.68 -0.32 -7.86
N ASN A 78 3.70 0.49 -6.79
CA ASN A 78 3.36 0.03 -5.44
C ASN A 78 1.86 -0.21 -5.31
N GLY A 79 1.01 0.60 -5.93
CA GLY A 79 -0.44 0.37 -5.98
C GLY A 79 -0.79 -0.88 -6.78
N LEU A 80 -0.18 -1.05 -7.95
CA LEU A 80 -0.31 -2.22 -8.80
C LEU A 80 0.38 -3.42 -8.19
N THR A 81 1.49 -3.30 -7.47
CA THR A 81 2.15 -4.40 -6.75
C THR A 81 1.42 -4.72 -5.47
N ASN A 82 0.67 -3.82 -4.84
CA ASN A 82 -0.20 -4.18 -3.71
C ASN A 82 -1.50 -4.81 -4.20
N LEU A 83 -2.00 -4.43 -5.39
CA LEU A 83 -3.10 -5.09 -6.06
C LEU A 83 -2.67 -6.46 -6.61
N VAL A 84 -1.53 -6.52 -7.30
CA VAL A 84 -0.91 -7.70 -7.90
C VAL A 84 -0.35 -8.56 -6.80
N SER A 85 0.55 -8.15 -5.91
CA SER A 85 0.98 -9.00 -4.78
C SER A 85 -0.13 -9.29 -3.77
N GLY A 86 -1.14 -8.44 -3.59
CA GLY A 86 -2.36 -8.79 -2.87
C GLY A 86 -3.21 -9.86 -3.59
N SER A 87 -3.09 -9.96 -4.92
CA SER A 87 -3.72 -10.97 -5.78
C SER A 87 -2.78 -12.05 -6.31
N VAL A 88 -1.47 -12.00 -6.05
CA VAL A 88 -0.38 -12.84 -6.61
C VAL A 88 0.41 -13.47 -5.49
N SER A 89 0.69 -12.77 -4.40
CA SER A 89 1.15 -13.43 -3.17
C SER A 89 0.05 -14.28 -2.51
N GLY A 90 -1.21 -14.09 -2.91
CA GLY A 90 -2.33 -15.02 -2.67
C GLY A 90 -2.67 -15.96 -3.84
N SER A 91 -2.10 -15.76 -5.04
CA SER A 91 -2.39 -16.57 -6.26
C SER A 91 -1.27 -17.51 -6.68
N LEU A 92 -0.14 -17.55 -5.96
CA LEU A 92 0.76 -18.71 -6.05
C LEU A 92 0.14 -20.00 -5.49
N SER A 93 -1.05 -19.91 -4.89
CA SER A 93 -1.93 -21.03 -4.60
C SER A 93 -3.38 -20.61 -4.84
N GLY A 94 -3.80 -20.58 -6.11
CA GLY A 94 -5.16 -20.59 -6.70
C GLY A 94 -6.43 -20.25 -5.88
N VAL A 95 -6.33 -19.49 -4.80
CA VAL A 95 -7.40 -19.26 -3.82
C VAL A 95 -7.59 -17.75 -3.75
N MET A 96 -8.68 -17.25 -4.35
CA MET A 96 -9.08 -15.85 -4.21
C MET A 96 -9.68 -15.65 -2.81
N PRO A 97 -9.05 -14.86 -1.91
CA PRO A 97 -9.54 -14.71 -0.55
C PRO A 97 -10.68 -13.69 -0.49
N PHE A 98 -11.91 -14.15 -0.26
CA PHE A 98 -13.09 -13.29 -0.11
C PHE A 98 -13.45 -12.97 1.35
N ALA A 99 -12.62 -13.38 2.33
CA ALA A 99 -12.92 -13.27 3.76
C ALA A 99 -13.12 -11.82 4.25
N LYS A 100 -12.50 -10.85 3.57
CA LYS A 100 -12.63 -9.41 3.89
C LYS A 100 -13.78 -8.72 3.14
N GLY A 101 -14.58 -9.49 2.39
CA GLY A 101 -15.54 -8.97 1.43
C GLY A 101 -14.87 -8.53 0.12
N GLY A 102 -15.68 -8.10 -0.85
CA GLY A 102 -15.22 -7.69 -2.18
C GLY A 102 -16.37 -7.44 -3.14
N ILE A 103 -16.08 -7.06 -4.37
CA ILE A 103 -17.06 -6.97 -5.46
C ILE A 103 -16.57 -7.84 -6.60
N VAL A 104 -17.42 -8.74 -7.07
CA VAL A 104 -17.18 -9.54 -8.28
C VAL A 104 -17.89 -8.84 -9.42
N ALA A 105 -17.11 -8.17 -10.27
CA ALA A 105 -17.61 -7.36 -11.37
C ALA A 105 -17.66 -8.10 -12.71
N ALA A 106 -17.21 -9.36 -12.77
CA ALA A 106 -17.17 -10.17 -13.98
C ALA A 106 -17.42 -11.66 -13.66
N PRO A 107 -17.95 -12.45 -14.62
CA PRO A 107 -18.16 -13.88 -14.45
C PRO A 107 -16.91 -14.61 -13.95
N THR A 108 -16.99 -15.18 -12.76
CA THR A 108 -15.87 -15.84 -12.08
C THR A 108 -16.24 -17.27 -11.71
N TYR A 109 -15.45 -18.24 -12.16
CA TYR A 109 -15.65 -19.65 -11.84
C TYR A 109 -15.05 -20.00 -10.48
N PHE A 110 -15.72 -20.84 -9.71
CA PHE A 110 -15.20 -21.38 -8.46
C PHE A 110 -15.53 -22.87 -8.31
N PRO A 111 -14.63 -23.66 -7.70
CA PRO A 111 -14.91 -25.06 -7.42
C PRO A 111 -16.02 -25.19 -6.36
N MET A 112 -16.98 -26.06 -6.62
CA MET A 112 -18.10 -26.40 -5.74
C MET A 112 -18.01 -27.87 -5.29
N GLY A 113 -18.37 -28.13 -4.04
CA GLY A 113 -18.34 -29.46 -3.43
C GLY A 113 -16.97 -29.83 -2.83
N HIS A 114 -16.97 -30.85 -1.96
CA HIS A 114 -15.81 -31.24 -1.13
C HIS A 114 -14.54 -31.60 -1.93
N ASN A 115 -14.70 -31.95 -3.22
CA ASN A 115 -13.61 -32.35 -4.12
C ASN A 115 -13.54 -31.48 -5.39
N GLY A 116 -14.23 -30.34 -5.44
CA GLY A 116 -14.30 -29.51 -6.65
C GLY A 116 -14.99 -30.18 -7.84
N ALA A 117 -15.84 -31.19 -7.59
CA ALA A 117 -16.49 -32.00 -8.62
C ALA A 117 -17.55 -31.21 -9.43
N ALA A 118 -18.00 -30.07 -8.92
CA ALA A 118 -18.87 -29.15 -9.63
C ALA A 118 -18.17 -27.79 -9.79
N LEU A 119 -18.52 -27.05 -10.83
CA LEU A 119 -18.09 -25.67 -11.03
C LEU A 119 -19.29 -24.75 -10.83
N GLY A 120 -19.12 -23.74 -9.97
CA GLY A 120 -20.04 -22.62 -9.80
C GLY A 120 -19.59 -21.41 -10.61
N VAL A 121 -20.54 -20.51 -10.90
CA VAL A 121 -20.30 -19.22 -11.54
C VAL A 121 -20.82 -18.11 -10.61
N MET A 122 -20.04 -17.04 -10.45
CA MET A 122 -20.42 -15.82 -9.72
C MET A 122 -20.36 -14.62 -10.67
N GLY A 123 -21.20 -13.60 -10.48
CA GLY A 123 -21.18 -12.37 -11.28
C GLY A 123 -21.84 -12.52 -12.66
N GLU A 124 -22.88 -13.36 -12.78
CA GLU A 124 -23.65 -13.51 -14.03
C GLU A 124 -24.63 -12.36 -14.27
N ALA A 125 -25.09 -11.70 -13.21
CA ALA A 125 -26.11 -10.64 -13.26
C ALA A 125 -25.55 -9.22 -13.05
N GLY A 126 -24.23 -9.04 -13.21
CA GLY A 126 -23.53 -7.77 -12.99
C GLY A 126 -22.74 -7.75 -11.67
N PRO A 127 -22.37 -6.56 -11.16
CA PRO A 127 -21.53 -6.44 -9.97
C PRO A 127 -22.21 -7.01 -8.71
N GLU A 128 -21.66 -8.10 -8.19
CA GLU A 128 -22.14 -8.76 -6.98
C GLU A 128 -21.22 -8.45 -5.80
N ALA A 129 -21.81 -8.09 -4.65
CA ALA A 129 -21.06 -7.81 -3.43
C ALA A 129 -20.83 -9.10 -2.62
N VAL A 130 -19.58 -9.37 -2.28
CA VAL A 130 -19.18 -10.41 -1.32
C VAL A 130 -19.11 -9.80 0.05
N LEU A 131 -19.95 -10.30 0.96
CA LEU A 131 -20.02 -9.81 2.33
C LEU A 131 -19.11 -10.65 3.24
N PRO A 132 -18.33 -10.04 4.14
CA PRO A 132 -17.56 -10.80 5.12
C PRO A 132 -18.52 -11.59 6.01
N LEU A 133 -18.18 -12.85 6.30
CA LEU A 133 -18.98 -13.71 7.17
C LEU A 133 -18.22 -13.95 8.47
N LYS A 134 -18.92 -13.90 9.60
CA LYS A 134 -18.39 -14.28 10.91
C LYS A 134 -19.24 -15.40 11.50
N ARG A 135 -18.57 -16.33 12.16
CA ARG A 135 -19.23 -17.37 12.95
C ARG A 135 -19.48 -16.82 14.35
N GLY A 136 -20.73 -16.84 14.78
CA GLY A 136 -21.11 -16.46 16.15
C GLY A 136 -20.76 -17.54 17.16
N VAL A 137 -20.81 -17.17 18.45
CA VAL A 137 -20.56 -18.08 19.59
C VAL A 137 -21.47 -19.32 19.60
N GLY A 138 -22.67 -19.22 19.01
CA GLY A 138 -23.61 -20.34 18.84
C GLY A 138 -23.37 -21.18 17.57
N GLY A 139 -22.23 -21.04 16.89
CA GLY A 139 -21.89 -21.80 15.67
C GLY A 139 -22.62 -21.34 14.40
N ARG A 140 -23.63 -20.49 14.52
CA ARG A 140 -24.37 -19.89 13.39
C ARG A 140 -23.46 -18.95 12.60
N LEU A 141 -23.55 -19.02 11.28
CA LEU A 141 -22.85 -18.12 10.37
C LEU A 141 -23.72 -16.87 10.16
N GLY A 142 -23.13 -15.69 10.28
CA GLY A 142 -23.80 -14.42 10.02
C GLY A 142 -22.94 -13.51 9.15
N VAL A 143 -23.55 -12.48 8.59
CA VAL A 143 -22.84 -11.41 7.89
C VAL A 143 -22.16 -10.52 8.94
N ASP A 144 -20.88 -10.25 8.71
CA ASP A 144 -20.09 -9.34 9.51
C ASP A 144 -20.43 -7.89 9.18
N ALA A 145 -21.31 -7.32 9.99
CA ALA A 145 -21.69 -5.92 9.90
C ALA A 145 -20.74 -4.99 10.69
N SER A 146 -19.55 -5.45 11.13
CA SER A 146 -18.65 -4.65 11.99
C SER A 146 -18.13 -3.37 11.34
N GLY A 147 -18.38 -3.15 10.04
CA GLY A 147 -18.12 -1.88 9.36
C GLY A 147 -19.37 -1.08 8.94
N ALA A 148 -20.59 -1.59 9.14
CA ALA A 148 -21.81 -1.04 8.53
C ALA A 148 -22.78 -0.35 9.50
N ALA A 149 -22.62 -0.49 10.81
CA ALA A 149 -23.53 0.16 11.76
C ALA A 149 -22.79 0.58 13.03
N GLY A 150 -22.90 1.86 13.39
CA GLY A 150 -22.46 2.36 14.69
C GLY A 150 -23.04 1.51 15.82
N ALA A 151 -22.25 1.33 16.88
CA ALA A 151 -22.63 0.50 18.02
C ALA A 151 -24.05 0.80 18.51
N PRO A 152 -24.87 -0.21 18.86
CA PRO A 152 -26.21 0.03 19.41
C PRO A 152 -26.10 0.81 20.72
N ILE A 153 -26.79 1.94 20.82
CA ILE A 153 -26.75 2.83 22.00
C ILE A 153 -28.04 2.65 22.78
N THR A 154 -27.96 1.99 23.93
CA THR A 154 -29.08 1.83 24.86
C THR A 154 -29.05 2.97 25.88
N VAL A 155 -30.13 3.77 25.94
CA VAL A 155 -30.28 4.86 26.93
C VAL A 155 -31.34 4.47 27.95
N ASN A 156 -30.92 4.30 29.20
CA ASN A 156 -31.84 4.04 30.32
C ASN A 156 -32.21 5.38 30.98
N VAL A 157 -33.50 5.72 30.98
CA VAL A 157 -34.02 6.94 31.62
C VAL A 157 -34.82 6.55 32.85
N THR A 158 -34.41 7.06 34.01
CA THR A 158 -35.15 6.95 35.26
C THR A 158 -35.66 8.32 35.63
N THR A 159 -36.98 8.50 35.64
CA THR A 159 -37.62 9.76 36.07
C THR A 159 -38.56 9.50 37.24
N PRO A 160 -38.51 10.32 38.31
CA PRO A 160 -39.49 10.28 39.38
C PRO A 160 -40.83 10.94 38.99
N ASP A 161 -40.83 11.78 37.95
CA ASP A 161 -42.02 12.46 37.43
C ASP A 161 -42.20 12.21 35.93
N VAL A 162 -43.32 11.56 35.60
CA VAL A 162 -43.71 11.23 34.22
C VAL A 162 -44.21 12.46 33.45
N GLN A 163 -44.83 13.43 34.12
CA GLN A 163 -45.43 14.60 33.46
C GLN A 163 -44.35 15.61 33.06
N GLY A 164 -43.39 15.89 33.94
CA GLY A 164 -42.21 16.69 33.61
C GLY A 164 -41.34 16.05 32.53
N PHE A 165 -41.28 14.71 32.48
CA PHE A 165 -40.59 13.99 31.40
C PHE A 165 -41.29 14.15 30.05
N GLN A 166 -42.62 14.05 29.99
CA GLN A 166 -43.37 14.27 28.75
C GLN A 166 -43.14 15.68 28.19
N GLN A 167 -43.07 16.69 29.06
CA GLN A 167 -42.78 18.07 28.65
C GLN A 167 -41.33 18.25 28.18
N SER A 168 -40.39 17.47 28.73
CA SER A 168 -38.94 17.60 28.45
C SER A 168 -38.42 16.57 27.44
N GLN A 169 -39.26 15.67 26.93
CA GLN A 169 -38.87 14.56 26.06
C GLN A 169 -38.06 15.03 24.84
N GLY A 170 -38.47 16.14 24.21
CA GLY A 170 -37.76 16.71 23.05
C GLY A 170 -36.36 17.22 23.38
N GLN A 171 -36.17 17.77 24.58
CA GLN A 171 -34.86 18.26 25.03
C GLN A 171 -33.90 17.10 25.31
N VAL A 172 -34.41 16.05 25.96
CA VAL A 172 -33.66 14.81 26.24
C VAL A 172 -33.26 14.13 24.93
N ALA A 173 -34.18 13.99 23.97
CA ALA A 173 -33.88 13.41 22.65
C ALA A 173 -32.79 14.20 21.91
N THR A 174 -32.85 15.53 21.96
CA THR A 174 -31.84 16.39 21.32
C THR A 174 -30.48 16.28 22.00
N ALA A 175 -30.44 16.18 23.34
CA ALA A 175 -29.21 15.98 24.09
C ALA A 175 -28.55 14.64 23.75
N VAL A 176 -29.34 13.56 23.66
CA VAL A 176 -28.88 12.23 23.24
C VAL A 176 -28.36 12.28 21.81
N ALA A 177 -29.12 12.82 20.86
CA ALA A 177 -28.69 12.92 19.46
C ALA A 177 -27.36 13.69 19.30
N ARG A 178 -27.16 14.78 20.05
CA ARG A 178 -25.88 15.51 20.08
C ARG A 178 -24.75 14.72 20.74
N ALA A 179 -25.03 13.90 21.74
CA ALA A 179 -24.02 13.03 22.35
C ALA A 179 -23.58 11.93 21.36
N VAL A 180 -24.54 11.25 20.72
CA VAL A 180 -24.28 10.22 19.70
C VAL A 180 -23.50 10.79 18.51
N GLY A 181 -23.94 11.95 17.99
CA GLY A 181 -23.27 12.59 16.84
C GLY A 181 -21.84 13.06 17.12
N ARG A 182 -21.47 13.29 18.39
CA ARG A 182 -20.07 13.53 18.80
C ARG A 182 -19.29 12.23 18.95
N GLY A 183 -19.89 11.19 19.54
CA GLY A 183 -19.26 9.88 19.68
C GLY A 183 -18.90 9.23 18.35
N GLN A 184 -19.74 9.38 17.33
CA GLN A 184 -19.47 8.86 15.97
C GLN A 184 -18.34 9.59 15.22
N ARG A 185 -17.94 10.78 15.66
CA ARG A 185 -16.86 11.57 15.01
C ARG A 185 -15.54 11.53 15.78
N GLY A 186 -15.55 11.06 17.02
CA GLY A 186 -14.38 10.97 17.89
C GLY A 186 -13.75 9.57 17.96
N LEU A 187 -14.23 8.65 17.14
CA LEU A 187 -13.71 7.29 16.91
C LEU A 187 -13.32 7.18 15.43
#